data_AF-A0A2A4F541-F1
#
_entry.id   AF-A0A2A4F541-F1
#
_cell.length_a   1.000
_cell.length_b   1.000
_cell.length_c   1.000
_cell.angle_alpha   90.00
_cell.angle_beta   90.00
_cell.angle_gamma   90.00
#
_symmetry.space_group_name_H-M   'P 1'
#
loop_
_entity.id
_entity.type
_entity.pdbx_description
1 polymer ?
#
loop_
_entity_poly.entity_id
_entity_poly.type
_entity_poly.pdbx_seq_one_letter_code
_entity_poly.pdbx_strand_id
1 'polypeptide(L)'
;MSGITLQGGYGVTPYDPGTSPSGGINAQQIEQIIQELLAMLQSMMSGQNNDDLSSSPVGGASGASAPSFPPAVAHAAAAPTNTIPQVSSVNSPGGASGAVAPSGATSPSNNAGGSAQAPANYAFLKGGKEGLGISPTSANGNGSNMGDSSWYSNWSMQSTGDAKGQFIPTVFNTNDASNEGQLESAFKSSGSPLAFTFNEPDNAGQANTSVGDAVKSWSNIATAANNTGTQLASPSVTNSTNPGEGLDWLKQFMNSDTTVNGQTRKVGDTVSAINLHWYGSAANPNDPSQVGQAVNNLKSYLEQAHNEFPDKPIVLSEFGLNPNGNSAASSPEFLKQAEQMLNSLPYVEMYAPYGLGTPGGNANASSAK
;
A
#
# COMPACT_ATOMS: atom_id res chain seq x y z
N MET A 1 26.28 -21.94 17.47
CA MET A 1 26.98 -20.65 17.37
C MET A 1 28.43 -20.93 17.07
N SER A 2 28.82 -20.86 15.80
CA SER A 2 30.22 -20.90 15.39
C SER A 2 30.50 -19.52 14.80
N GLY A 3 31.28 -18.72 15.53
CA GLY A 3 31.58 -17.35 15.17
C GLY A 3 32.42 -17.27 13.89
N ILE A 4 32.10 -16.29 13.04
CA ILE A 4 32.91 -15.91 11.89
C ILE A 4 34.05 -15.05 12.42
N THR A 5 35.28 -15.57 12.35
CA THR A 5 36.50 -14.76 12.56
C THR A 5 37.02 -14.38 11.18
N LEU A 6 36.81 -13.13 10.77
CA LEU A 6 37.44 -12.56 9.59
C LEU A 6 38.92 -12.32 9.91
N GLN A 7 39.80 -13.03 9.19
CA GLN A 7 41.24 -12.92 9.33
C GLN A 7 41.71 -11.65 8.59
N GLY A 8 41.61 -10.51 9.28
CA GLY A 8 42.03 -9.20 8.78
C GLY A 8 41.23 -8.09 9.44
N GLY A 9 41.82 -7.41 10.42
CA GLY A 9 41.17 -6.33 11.16
C GLY A 9 40.96 -5.07 10.31
N TYR A 10 39.89 -5.05 9.52
CA TYR A 10 39.44 -3.87 8.80
C TYR A 10 38.22 -3.27 9.52
N GLY A 11 38.40 -2.09 10.10
CA GLY A 11 37.32 -1.31 10.69
C GLY A 11 36.36 -0.84 9.60
N VAL A 12 35.06 -1.09 9.80
CA VAL A 12 34.01 -0.69 8.85
C VAL A 12 33.75 0.80 9.01
N THR A 13 34.09 1.61 8.01
CA THR A 13 33.65 3.01 7.89
C THR A 13 32.96 3.22 6.54
N PRO A 14 32.03 4.19 6.42
CA PRO A 14 31.19 4.33 5.23
C PRO A 14 32.01 4.89 4.06
N TYR A 15 31.91 4.19 2.92
CA TYR A 15 32.29 4.59 1.55
C TYR A 15 33.21 5.83 1.40
N ASP A 16 34.50 5.58 1.12
CA ASP A 16 35.49 6.59 0.73
C ASP A 16 35.61 6.65 -0.81
N PRO A 17 35.39 7.80 -1.46
CA PRO A 17 35.51 7.97 -2.91
C PRO A 17 36.96 8.02 -3.44
N GLY A 18 37.96 7.65 -2.63
CA GLY A 18 39.26 7.20 -3.14
C GLY A 18 40.39 8.23 -3.12
N THR A 19 40.40 9.16 -2.16
CA THR A 19 41.53 10.11 -2.01
C THR A 19 42.21 10.10 -0.64
N SER A 20 41.83 9.20 0.29
CA SER A 20 42.44 9.16 1.62
C SER A 20 43.58 8.12 1.72
N PRO A 21 44.73 8.42 2.38
CA PRO A 21 45.88 7.51 2.48
C PRO A 21 45.69 6.32 3.43
N SER A 22 44.48 6.13 3.97
CA SER A 22 44.16 5.13 4.98
C SER A 22 43.12 4.16 4.42
N GLY A 23 43.57 2.94 4.10
CA GLY A 23 42.87 1.98 3.23
C GLY A 23 41.42 1.69 3.60
N GLY A 24 40.51 2.10 2.70
CA GLY A 24 39.15 1.57 2.58
C GLY A 24 39.09 0.45 1.53
N ILE A 25 38.01 -0.34 1.57
CA ILE A 25 37.76 -1.43 0.62
C ILE A 25 37.49 -0.81 -0.76
N ASN A 26 38.32 -1.15 -1.74
CA ASN A 26 38.17 -0.66 -3.11
C ASN A 26 37.18 -1.51 -3.93
N ALA A 27 36.74 -0.99 -5.08
CA ALA A 27 35.73 -1.63 -5.93
C ALA A 27 36.10 -3.08 -6.34
N GLN A 28 37.37 -3.38 -6.56
CA GLN A 28 37.82 -4.73 -6.91
C GLN A 28 37.70 -5.69 -5.73
N GLN A 29 37.94 -5.22 -4.51
CA GLN A 29 37.75 -6.00 -3.29
C GLN A 29 36.26 -6.24 -3.01
N ILE A 30 35.38 -5.29 -3.34
CA ILE A 30 33.93 -5.48 -3.26
C ILE A 30 33.48 -6.56 -4.25
N GLU A 31 33.94 -6.51 -5.50
CA GLU A 31 33.63 -7.55 -6.51
C GLU A 31 34.09 -8.94 -6.07
N GLN A 32 35.27 -9.04 -5.46
CA GLN A 32 35.78 -10.32 -4.99
C GLN A 32 34.95 -10.90 -3.83
N ILE A 33 34.52 -10.05 -2.89
CA ILE A 33 33.62 -10.47 -1.80
C ILE A 33 32.27 -10.95 -2.34
N ILE A 34 31.72 -10.27 -3.36
CA ILE A 34 30.47 -10.68 -4.00
C ILE A 34 30.62 -12.06 -4.67
N GLN A 35 31.74 -12.31 -5.37
CA GLN A 35 31.99 -13.59 -6.02
C GLN A 35 32.13 -14.74 -5.02
N GLU A 36 32.80 -14.51 -3.88
CA GLU A 36 32.93 -15.53 -2.82
C GLU A 36 31.57 -15.85 -2.18
N LEU A 37 30.73 -14.85 -1.94
CA LEU A 37 29.36 -15.06 -1.42
C LEU A 37 28.48 -15.83 -2.40
N LEU A 38 28.57 -15.54 -3.70
CA LEU A 38 27.85 -16.26 -4.74
C LEU A 38 28.31 -17.72 -4.84
N ALA A 39 29.62 -17.97 -4.79
CA ALA A 39 30.15 -19.33 -4.78
C ALA A 39 29.71 -20.14 -3.55
N MET A 40 29.64 -19.51 -2.37
CA MET A 40 29.17 -20.14 -1.14
C MET A 40 27.67 -20.48 -1.23
N LEU A 41 26.86 -19.59 -1.82
CA LEU A 41 25.44 -19.84 -2.07
C LEU A 41 25.22 -21.00 -3.04
N GLN A 42 26.02 -21.07 -4.12
CA GLN A 42 25.97 -22.17 -5.08
C GLN A 42 26.32 -23.52 -4.45
N SER A 43 27.33 -23.53 -3.57
CA SER A 43 27.76 -24.73 -2.83
C SER A 43 26.69 -25.22 -1.85
N MET A 44 25.89 -24.32 -1.26
CA MET A 44 24.80 -24.69 -0.35
C MET A 44 23.61 -25.30 -1.09
N MET A 45 23.39 -24.94 -2.37
CA MET A 45 22.29 -25.48 -3.18
C MET A 45 22.62 -26.83 -3.85
N SER A 46 23.88 -27.25 -3.89
CA SER A 46 24.30 -28.57 -4.41
C SER A 46 24.29 -29.71 -3.36
N GLY A 47 23.98 -29.41 -2.09
CA GLY A 47 24.13 -30.35 -0.97
C GLY A 47 22.89 -31.20 -0.62
N GLN A 48 21.77 -31.08 -1.34
CA GLN A 48 20.60 -31.92 -1.12
C GLN A 48 20.35 -32.80 -2.34
N ASN A 49 20.99 -33.96 -2.36
CA ASN A 49 20.46 -35.20 -2.92
C ASN A 49 21.41 -36.33 -2.55
N ASN A 50 20.99 -37.19 -1.63
CA ASN A 50 20.98 -38.66 -1.78
C ASN A 50 20.53 -39.28 -0.45
N ASP A 51 19.59 -40.22 -0.51
CA ASP A 51 19.86 -41.63 -0.16
C ASP A 51 18.57 -42.46 -0.28
N ASP A 52 18.66 -43.54 -1.07
CA ASP A 52 18.52 -44.94 -0.61
C ASP A 52 17.79 -45.83 -1.63
N LEU A 53 18.51 -46.85 -2.16
CA LEU A 53 18.16 -48.28 -2.10
C LEU A 53 19.12 -49.15 -2.96
N SER A 54 20.13 -49.68 -2.26
CA SER A 54 20.73 -51.03 -2.30
C SER A 54 21.10 -51.80 -3.59
N SER A 55 22.38 -52.22 -3.58
CA SER A 55 23.00 -53.52 -3.98
C SER A 55 23.83 -53.61 -5.29
N SER A 56 25.08 -54.09 -5.13
CA SER A 56 26.10 -54.40 -6.14
C SER A 56 26.31 -55.94 -6.25
N PRO A 57 27.28 -56.50 -7.03
CA PRO A 57 28.17 -55.93 -8.05
C PRO A 57 28.27 -56.76 -9.36
N VAL A 58 29.01 -56.27 -10.37
CA VAL A 58 30.09 -56.98 -11.14
C VAL A 58 30.56 -56.11 -12.33
N GLY A 59 31.86 -55.81 -12.36
CA GLY A 59 32.75 -55.92 -13.53
C GLY A 59 32.67 -54.93 -14.70
N GLY A 60 33.69 -54.07 -14.81
CA GLY A 60 34.52 -54.01 -16.03
C GLY A 60 34.26 -52.94 -17.09
N ALA A 61 35.32 -52.17 -17.37
CA ALA A 61 35.74 -51.61 -18.66
C ALA A 61 35.12 -50.31 -19.21
N SER A 62 36.00 -49.30 -19.29
CA SER A 62 36.33 -48.50 -20.49
C SER A 62 35.32 -47.55 -21.14
N GLY A 63 35.63 -46.25 -21.05
CA GLY A 63 35.69 -45.36 -22.22
C GLY A 63 34.46 -44.53 -22.59
N ALA A 64 34.77 -43.33 -23.10
CA ALA A 64 33.97 -42.44 -23.96
C ALA A 64 33.09 -41.36 -23.31
N SER A 65 33.53 -40.12 -23.56
CA SER A 65 32.78 -39.01 -24.18
C SER A 65 31.61 -38.37 -23.43
N ALA A 66 31.82 -37.07 -23.13
CA ALA A 66 30.82 -36.11 -22.70
C ALA A 66 29.69 -35.95 -23.74
N PRO A 67 28.42 -35.91 -23.33
CA PRO A 67 27.32 -35.50 -24.19
C PRO A 67 27.21 -33.97 -24.22
N SER A 68 27.33 -33.43 -25.43
CA SER A 68 26.91 -32.08 -25.82
C SER A 68 25.39 -32.02 -25.96
N PHE A 69 24.74 -31.09 -25.26
CA PHE A 69 23.32 -30.76 -25.44
C PHE A 69 23.16 -29.63 -26.48
N PRO A 70 22.12 -29.68 -27.33
CA PRO A 70 21.87 -28.69 -28.38
C PRO A 70 21.37 -27.34 -27.81
N PRO A 71 21.61 -26.22 -28.50
CA PRO A 71 21.13 -24.90 -28.07
C PRO A 71 19.60 -24.81 -28.20
N ALA A 72 18.96 -24.29 -27.16
CA ALA A 72 17.54 -23.97 -27.18
C ALA A 72 17.26 -22.77 -28.09
N VAL A 73 16.32 -22.98 -29.02
CA VAL A 73 15.86 -22.02 -30.02
C VAL A 73 14.90 -21.04 -29.35
N ALA A 74 15.14 -19.74 -29.50
CA ALA A 74 14.22 -18.69 -29.09
C ALA A 74 12.98 -18.70 -29.98
N HIS A 75 11.81 -19.01 -29.41
CA HIS A 75 10.53 -18.70 -30.02
C HIS A 75 10.01 -17.37 -29.46
N ALA A 76 10.14 -16.34 -30.29
CA ALA A 76 9.45 -15.07 -30.11
C ALA A 76 7.93 -15.29 -30.28
N ALA A 77 7.18 -15.04 -29.21
CA ALA A 77 5.72 -15.00 -29.27
C ALA A 77 5.28 -13.66 -29.89
N ALA A 78 4.48 -13.75 -30.95
CA ALA A 78 3.93 -12.61 -31.68
C ALA A 78 2.85 -11.88 -30.87
N ALA A 79 2.84 -10.56 -31.00
CA ALA A 79 1.82 -9.66 -30.44
C ALA A 79 0.45 -9.89 -31.11
N PRO A 80 -0.67 -9.95 -30.35
CA PRO A 80 -2.00 -9.98 -30.95
C PRO A 80 -2.39 -8.59 -31.47
N THR A 81 -2.69 -8.52 -32.76
CA THR A 81 -3.27 -7.36 -33.45
C THR A 81 -4.78 -7.27 -33.17
N ASN A 82 -5.20 -6.28 -32.36
CA ASN A 82 -6.61 -5.92 -32.23
C ASN A 82 -7.03 -5.01 -33.38
N THR A 83 -7.69 -5.59 -34.38
CA THR A 83 -8.44 -4.88 -35.42
C THR A 83 -9.85 -4.57 -34.93
N ILE A 84 -10.17 -3.28 -34.85
CA ILE A 84 -11.52 -2.76 -34.54
C ILE A 84 -12.32 -2.71 -35.85
N PRO A 85 -13.51 -3.33 -35.94
CA PRO A 85 -14.42 -3.10 -37.06
C PRO A 85 -15.15 -1.76 -36.91
N GLN A 86 -14.97 -0.90 -37.91
CA GLN A 86 -15.68 0.36 -38.12
C GLN A 86 -17.16 0.09 -38.44
N VAL A 87 -18.09 0.67 -37.67
CA VAL A 87 -19.53 0.65 -38.00
C VAL A 87 -19.96 1.98 -38.60
N SER A 88 -20.69 1.87 -39.70
CA SER A 88 -21.10 2.95 -40.59
C SER A 88 -22.30 3.74 -40.06
N SER A 89 -22.29 5.02 -40.42
CA SER A 89 -23.35 6.02 -40.32
C SER A 89 -24.69 5.58 -40.95
N VAL A 90 -25.81 5.82 -40.27
CA VAL A 90 -27.13 5.93 -40.92
C VAL A 90 -27.98 7.04 -40.26
N ASN A 91 -28.69 7.76 -41.13
CA ASN A 91 -29.38 9.04 -41.02
C ASN A 91 -30.50 9.18 -39.97
N SER A 92 -30.72 10.45 -39.58
CA SER A 92 -31.99 11.02 -39.12
C SER A 92 -33.12 10.92 -40.15
N PRO A 93 -34.38 11.03 -39.70
CA PRO A 93 -35.28 12.00 -40.31
C PRO A 93 -35.95 12.92 -39.30
N GLY A 94 -36.07 14.19 -39.67
CA GLY A 94 -36.86 15.19 -38.96
C GLY A 94 -38.27 15.39 -39.54
N GLY A 95 -39.05 16.16 -38.78
CA GLY A 95 -40.30 16.83 -39.18
C GLY A 95 -41.56 16.17 -38.61
N ALA A 96 -42.62 16.87 -38.20
CA ALA A 96 -42.88 18.26 -37.85
C ALA A 96 -44.34 18.31 -37.33
N SER A 97 -44.65 19.30 -36.48
CA SER A 97 -45.94 19.95 -36.24
C SER A 97 -47.15 19.20 -35.67
N GLY A 98 -47.72 19.80 -34.61
CA GLY A 98 -49.10 19.56 -34.16
C GLY A 98 -49.39 20.20 -32.80
N ALA A 99 -49.76 21.49 -32.80
CA ALA A 99 -50.19 22.22 -31.61
C ALA A 99 -51.63 21.86 -31.20
N VAL A 100 -51.90 21.66 -29.89
CA VAL A 100 -53.18 21.98 -29.24
C VAL A 100 -52.92 22.27 -27.74
N ALA A 101 -53.29 23.46 -27.27
CA ALA A 101 -53.45 23.77 -25.84
C ALA A 101 -54.86 23.36 -25.38
N PRO A 102 -55.02 22.97 -24.11
CA PRO A 102 -55.92 23.78 -23.29
C PRO A 102 -55.42 24.04 -21.86
N SER A 103 -55.83 25.20 -21.38
CA SER A 103 -55.71 25.69 -20.01
C SER A 103 -56.38 24.75 -19.00
N GLY A 104 -55.74 24.57 -17.85
CA GLY A 104 -56.33 23.90 -16.69
C GLY A 104 -55.29 23.71 -15.59
N ALA A 105 -55.28 24.63 -14.63
CA ALA A 105 -54.39 24.62 -13.48
C ALA A 105 -54.68 23.43 -12.55
N THR A 106 -53.65 22.66 -12.22
CA THR A 106 -53.41 22.03 -10.90
C THR A 106 -51.96 21.55 -10.87
N SER A 107 -51.15 22.02 -9.92
CA SER A 107 -49.80 21.49 -9.67
C SER A 107 -49.84 20.02 -9.25
N PRO A 108 -48.89 19.22 -9.74
CA PRO A 108 -48.14 18.35 -8.84
C PRO A 108 -46.62 18.41 -9.09
N SER A 109 -45.89 18.53 -7.97
CA SER A 109 -44.52 18.11 -7.70
C SER A 109 -43.73 17.48 -8.86
N ASN A 110 -42.81 18.25 -9.45
CA ASN A 110 -41.73 17.70 -10.26
C ASN A 110 -40.60 17.23 -9.34
N ASN A 111 -40.59 15.93 -9.09
CA ASN A 111 -39.42 15.20 -8.63
C ASN A 111 -38.46 15.11 -9.83
N ALA A 112 -37.41 15.93 -9.84
CA ALA A 112 -36.37 15.92 -10.85
C ALA A 112 -35.01 15.94 -10.15
N GLY A 113 -34.30 14.81 -10.24
CA GLY A 113 -32.84 14.72 -10.15
C GLY A 113 -32.20 15.30 -8.91
N GLY A 114 -32.47 14.71 -7.74
CA GLY A 114 -31.56 14.86 -6.61
C GLY A 114 -30.24 14.19 -6.96
N SER A 115 -29.23 14.99 -7.34
CA SER A 115 -27.83 14.60 -7.18
C SER A 115 -27.68 14.05 -5.76
N ALA A 116 -27.15 12.83 -5.63
CA ALA A 116 -26.86 12.23 -4.33
C ALA A 116 -26.11 13.25 -3.47
N GLN A 117 -26.78 13.76 -2.45
CA GLN A 117 -26.20 14.68 -1.50
C GLN A 117 -25.26 13.84 -0.63
N ALA A 118 -23.95 14.05 -0.78
CA ALA A 118 -22.93 13.40 0.05
C ALA A 118 -23.33 13.53 1.54
N PRO A 119 -23.31 12.44 2.32
CA PRO A 119 -23.71 12.53 3.71
C PRO A 119 -22.70 13.34 4.54
N ALA A 120 -23.16 13.64 5.75
CA ALA A 120 -22.63 14.59 6.71
C ALA A 120 -21.15 14.43 7.07
N ASN A 121 -20.49 15.58 7.30
CA ASN A 121 -19.22 15.75 8.03
C ASN A 121 -18.44 14.47 8.39
N TYR A 122 -17.66 13.93 7.45
CA TYR A 122 -16.81 12.77 7.69
C TYR A 122 -15.58 13.05 8.58
N ALA A 123 -15.55 14.19 9.26
CA ALA A 123 -14.41 14.65 10.05
C ALA A 123 -14.16 13.74 11.26
N PHE A 124 -13.25 12.78 11.10
CA PHE A 124 -12.74 11.95 12.21
C PHE A 124 -11.96 12.78 13.22
N LEU A 125 -11.24 13.79 12.75
CA LEU A 125 -10.37 14.64 13.54
C LEU A 125 -10.75 16.11 13.38
N LYS A 126 -10.52 16.91 14.42
CA LYS A 126 -10.75 18.37 14.40
C LYS A 126 -9.61 19.16 13.75
N GLY A 127 -8.51 18.49 13.38
CA GLY A 127 -7.31 19.08 12.77
C GLY A 127 -7.33 19.07 11.24
N GLY A 128 -6.22 19.48 10.63
CA GLY A 128 -6.02 19.34 9.17
C GLY A 128 -5.96 17.89 8.73
N LYS A 129 -6.23 17.62 7.46
CA LYS A 129 -6.28 16.27 6.87
C LYS A 129 -4.91 15.55 6.90
N GLU A 130 -3.83 16.32 6.90
CA GLU A 130 -2.47 15.80 6.84
C GLU A 130 -2.05 15.10 8.14
N GLY A 131 -1.45 13.92 7.98
CA GLY A 131 -0.78 13.16 9.01
C GLY A 131 0.60 12.67 8.59
N LEU A 132 1.24 11.92 9.48
CA LEU A 132 2.60 11.44 9.28
C LEU A 132 2.76 9.95 9.64
N GLY A 133 3.46 9.20 8.79
CA GLY A 133 4.00 7.89 9.17
C GLY A 133 5.31 8.05 9.95
N ILE A 134 5.33 7.74 11.23
CA ILE A 134 6.50 7.88 12.11
C ILE A 134 7.10 6.51 12.41
N SER A 135 8.32 6.28 11.92
CA SER A 135 9.08 5.09 12.29
C SER A 135 9.80 5.32 13.63
N PRO A 136 9.60 4.46 14.65
CA PRO A 136 10.27 4.59 15.95
C PRO A 136 11.80 4.58 15.87
N THR A 137 12.37 4.06 14.78
CA THR A 137 13.83 3.99 14.55
C THR A 137 14.37 5.23 13.83
N SER A 138 13.51 6.16 13.41
CA SER A 138 13.94 7.41 12.78
C SER A 138 14.44 8.43 13.80
N ALA A 139 15.12 9.47 13.32
CA ALA A 139 15.50 10.62 14.15
C ALA A 139 14.28 11.34 14.77
N ASN A 140 13.09 11.18 14.17
CA ASN A 140 11.82 11.68 14.66
C ASN A 140 10.94 10.57 15.26
N GLY A 141 11.53 9.45 15.72
CA GLY A 141 10.77 8.27 16.11
C GLY A 141 9.82 8.46 17.29
N ASN A 142 10.06 9.48 18.12
CA ASN A 142 9.14 9.87 19.19
C ASN A 142 8.01 10.81 18.72
N GLY A 143 8.02 11.23 17.46
CA GLY A 143 7.03 12.11 16.86
C GLY A 143 7.04 13.55 17.38
N SER A 144 8.15 13.98 18.00
CA SER A 144 8.27 15.33 18.55
C SER A 144 8.20 16.44 17.48
N ASN A 145 8.55 16.13 16.23
CA ASN A 145 8.36 17.01 15.08
C ASN A 145 7.27 16.48 14.14
N MET A 146 6.12 17.15 14.13
CA MET A 146 4.98 16.80 13.29
C MET A 146 4.80 17.74 12.10
N GLY A 147 5.64 18.79 11.94
CA GLY A 147 5.34 19.85 10.98
C GLY A 147 3.92 20.39 11.18
N ASP A 148 3.16 20.48 10.10
CA ASP A 148 1.73 20.86 10.09
C ASP A 148 0.78 19.65 10.21
N SER A 149 1.30 18.43 10.34
CA SER A 149 0.51 17.20 10.49
C SER A 149 -0.25 17.18 11.83
N SER A 150 -1.53 16.82 11.78
CA SER A 150 -2.42 16.80 12.96
C SER A 150 -2.55 15.42 13.61
N TRP A 151 -2.14 14.38 12.91
CA TRP A 151 -2.21 12.99 13.35
C TRP A 151 -1.03 12.17 12.85
N TYR A 152 -0.81 11.00 13.43
CA TYR A 152 0.24 10.09 12.98
C TYR A 152 -0.12 8.63 13.23
N SER A 153 0.54 7.76 12.48
CA SER A 153 0.60 6.32 12.75
C SER A 153 2.07 5.89 12.74
N ASN A 154 2.35 4.80 13.44
CA ASN A 154 3.67 4.16 13.47
C ASN A 154 3.58 2.68 13.09
N TRP A 155 2.50 2.27 12.40
CA TRP A 155 2.21 0.88 12.02
C TRP A 155 2.06 -0.08 13.20
N SER A 156 1.86 0.44 14.42
CA SER A 156 1.70 -0.35 15.64
C SER A 156 0.38 -0.02 16.34
N MET A 157 -0.05 -0.91 17.22
CA MET A 157 -1.16 -0.68 18.14
C MET A 157 -0.80 0.30 19.27
N GLN A 158 0.48 0.59 19.48
CA GLN A 158 0.95 1.42 20.61
C GLN A 158 1.69 2.67 20.12
N SER A 159 1.46 3.79 20.81
CA SER A 159 2.11 5.07 20.55
C SER A 159 3.59 5.05 20.95
N THR A 160 4.40 5.91 20.31
CA THR A 160 5.78 6.20 20.71
C THR A 160 5.92 7.24 21.83
N GLY A 161 4.81 7.83 22.30
CA GLY A 161 4.71 8.52 23.59
C GLY A 161 4.90 10.03 23.62
N ASP A 162 5.66 10.64 22.68
CA ASP A 162 6.02 12.07 22.77
C ASP A 162 5.40 12.95 21.65
N ALA A 163 4.60 12.37 20.76
CA ALA A 163 4.06 13.08 19.62
C ALA A 163 2.93 14.04 20.01
N LYS A 164 2.85 15.20 19.34
CA LYS A 164 1.82 16.23 19.61
C LYS A 164 0.51 16.01 18.82
N GLY A 165 0.55 15.17 17.79
CA GLY A 165 -0.62 14.84 16.97
C GLY A 165 -1.47 13.72 17.58
N GLN A 166 -2.67 13.52 17.04
CA GLN A 166 -3.48 12.35 17.39
C GLN A 166 -2.80 11.07 16.89
N PHE A 167 -2.51 10.14 17.80
CA PHE A 167 -2.05 8.80 17.42
C PHE A 167 -3.20 7.99 16.85
N ILE A 168 -2.98 7.32 15.71
CA ILE A 168 -3.89 6.36 15.10
C ILE A 168 -3.29 4.95 15.29
N PRO A 169 -3.89 4.08 16.13
CA PRO A 169 -3.41 2.72 16.31
C PRO A 169 -3.66 1.90 15.04
N THR A 170 -2.71 1.02 14.71
CA THR A 170 -2.77 0.14 13.54
C THR A 170 -2.74 -1.32 13.97
N VAL A 171 -3.75 -2.09 13.57
CA VAL A 171 -3.76 -3.56 13.66
C VAL A 171 -3.11 -4.10 12.40
N PHE A 172 -1.80 -4.33 12.42
CA PHE A 172 -1.02 -4.48 11.19
C PHE A 172 -1.33 -5.79 10.46
N ASN A 173 -1.50 -6.89 11.19
CA ASN A 173 -1.70 -8.23 10.63
C ASN A 173 -2.62 -9.08 11.53
N THR A 174 -2.83 -10.34 11.13
CA THR A 174 -3.68 -11.29 11.86
C THR A 174 -3.16 -11.68 13.24
N ASN A 175 -1.85 -11.55 13.50
CA ASN A 175 -1.29 -11.77 14.83
C ASN A 175 -1.72 -10.66 15.80
N ASP A 176 -1.68 -9.40 15.37
CA ASP A 176 -2.19 -8.27 16.16
C ASP A 176 -3.70 -8.42 16.43
N ALA A 177 -4.43 -8.97 15.46
CA ALA A 177 -5.88 -9.20 15.57
C ALA A 177 -6.25 -10.41 16.44
N SER A 178 -5.30 -11.19 16.93
CA SER A 178 -5.56 -12.49 17.58
C SER A 178 -6.21 -12.37 18.96
N ASN A 179 -6.12 -11.21 19.61
CA ASN A 179 -6.57 -11.01 20.99
C ASN A 179 -7.45 -9.76 21.13
N GLU A 180 -8.77 -9.98 21.27
CA GLU A 180 -9.77 -8.92 21.47
C GLU A 180 -9.45 -7.99 22.65
N GLY A 181 -9.03 -8.54 23.80
CA GLY A 181 -8.73 -7.73 24.99
C GLY A 181 -7.51 -6.82 24.82
N GLN A 182 -6.52 -7.25 24.04
CA GLN A 182 -5.37 -6.42 23.67
C GLN A 182 -5.78 -5.31 22.70
N LEU A 183 -6.61 -5.62 21.71
CA LEU A 183 -7.17 -4.64 20.78
C LEU A 183 -7.98 -3.57 21.51
N GLU A 184 -8.88 -3.97 22.42
CA GLU A 184 -9.64 -3.04 23.24
C GLU A 184 -8.74 -2.12 24.07
N SER A 185 -7.71 -2.70 24.69
CA SER A 185 -6.77 -1.94 25.51
C SER A 185 -6.00 -0.92 24.66
N ALA A 186 -5.56 -1.30 23.46
CA ALA A 186 -4.88 -0.43 22.52
C ALA A 186 -5.79 0.70 22.00
N PHE A 187 -7.04 0.37 21.63
CA PHE A 187 -8.01 1.37 21.17
C PHE A 187 -8.32 2.38 22.28
N LYS A 188 -8.59 1.92 23.51
CA LYS A 188 -8.82 2.78 24.68
C LYS A 188 -7.59 3.66 24.98
N SER A 189 -6.39 3.09 24.99
CA SER A 189 -5.17 3.83 25.35
C SER A 189 -4.76 4.85 24.30
N SER A 190 -5.08 4.61 23.02
CA SER A 190 -4.80 5.56 21.94
C SER A 190 -5.60 6.86 22.06
N GLY A 191 -6.80 6.81 22.66
CA GLY A 191 -7.76 7.92 22.66
C GLY A 191 -8.23 8.31 21.26
N SER A 192 -7.91 7.53 20.23
CA SER A 192 -8.19 7.83 18.84
C SER A 192 -9.65 7.54 18.51
N PRO A 193 -10.33 8.40 17.72
CA PRO A 193 -11.66 8.09 17.21
C PRO A 193 -11.63 7.03 16.10
N LEU A 194 -10.47 6.75 15.52
CA LEU A 194 -10.29 5.86 14.37
C LEU A 194 -9.10 4.92 14.62
N ALA A 195 -9.21 3.67 14.19
CA ALA A 195 -8.10 2.72 14.11
C ALA A 195 -7.88 2.27 12.65
N PHE A 196 -6.62 2.11 12.27
CA PHE A 196 -6.24 1.45 11.03
C PHE A 196 -6.17 -0.05 11.25
N THR A 197 -6.44 -0.80 10.18
CA THR A 197 -6.43 -2.27 10.23
C THR A 197 -5.34 -2.82 9.31
N PHE A 198 -5.53 -4.00 8.72
CA PHE A 198 -4.44 -4.75 8.10
C PHE A 198 -3.67 -3.93 7.06
N ASN A 199 -2.34 -3.95 7.14
CA ASN A 199 -1.45 -3.17 6.30
C ASN A 199 -1.03 -3.96 5.06
N GLU A 200 -1.50 -3.56 3.88
CA GLU A 200 -1.28 -4.23 2.60
C GLU A 200 -1.47 -5.76 2.70
N PRO A 201 -2.67 -6.22 3.11
CA PRO A 201 -2.94 -7.67 3.20
C PRO A 201 -2.80 -8.36 1.83
N ASP A 202 -2.95 -7.61 0.74
CA ASP A 202 -2.77 -8.05 -0.64
C ASP A 202 -1.30 -8.12 -1.09
N ASN A 203 -0.35 -7.70 -0.26
CA ASN A 203 1.07 -7.70 -0.60
C ASN A 203 1.84 -8.78 0.18
N ALA A 204 2.54 -9.66 -0.55
CA ALA A 204 3.33 -10.76 0.00
C ALA A 204 4.48 -10.30 0.93
N GLY A 205 4.97 -9.07 0.77
CA GLY A 205 6.02 -8.48 1.60
C GLY A 205 5.54 -7.79 2.88
N GLN A 206 4.23 -7.78 3.14
CA GLN A 206 3.59 -7.00 4.21
C GLN A 206 2.74 -7.90 5.11
N ALA A 207 1.48 -7.55 5.39
CA ALA A 207 0.60 -8.39 6.20
C ALA A 207 0.25 -9.71 5.50
N ASN A 208 0.33 -9.78 4.16
CA ASN A 208 0.19 -11.00 3.35
C ASN A 208 -0.93 -11.93 3.83
N THR A 209 -2.15 -11.43 3.79
CA THR A 209 -3.32 -12.08 4.38
C THR A 209 -4.42 -12.25 3.33
N SER A 210 -4.88 -13.49 3.15
CA SER A 210 -6.01 -13.78 2.28
C SER A 210 -7.30 -13.13 2.79
N VAL A 211 -8.26 -12.83 1.91
CA VAL A 211 -9.58 -12.32 2.32
C VAL A 211 -10.22 -13.21 3.40
N GLY A 212 -10.17 -14.53 3.21
CA GLY A 212 -10.75 -15.49 4.14
C GLY A 212 -10.12 -15.45 5.53
N ASP A 213 -8.80 -15.30 5.63
CA ASP A 213 -8.12 -15.22 6.92
C ASP A 213 -8.30 -13.85 7.58
N ALA A 214 -8.30 -12.78 6.78
CA ALA A 214 -8.66 -11.44 7.26
C ALA A 214 -10.05 -11.42 7.89
N VAL A 215 -11.05 -12.04 7.24
CA VAL A 215 -12.43 -12.14 7.75
C VAL A 215 -12.52 -12.95 9.06
N LYS A 216 -11.78 -14.06 9.16
CA LYS A 216 -11.73 -14.86 10.40
C LYS A 216 -11.19 -14.04 11.58
N SER A 217 -10.15 -13.24 11.34
CA SER A 217 -9.55 -12.39 12.36
C SER A 217 -10.35 -11.11 12.64
N TRP A 218 -11.19 -10.65 11.69
CA TRP A 218 -11.93 -9.39 11.78
C TRP A 218 -12.90 -9.33 12.96
N SER A 219 -13.48 -10.48 13.37
CA SER A 219 -14.44 -10.54 14.49
C SER A 219 -13.90 -9.89 15.76
N ASN A 220 -12.63 -10.13 16.09
CA ASN A 220 -11.98 -9.55 17.27
C ASN A 220 -11.80 -8.03 17.13
N ILE A 221 -11.38 -7.56 15.94
CA ILE A 221 -11.19 -6.13 15.64
C ILE A 221 -12.53 -5.39 15.76
N ALA A 222 -13.56 -5.89 15.08
CA ALA A 222 -14.86 -5.25 15.06
C ALA A 222 -15.56 -5.29 16.43
N THR A 223 -15.37 -6.36 17.20
CA THR A 223 -15.89 -6.45 18.58
C THR A 223 -15.17 -5.45 19.49
N ALA A 224 -13.84 -5.40 19.48
CA ALA A 224 -13.08 -4.43 20.25
C ALA A 224 -13.42 -2.98 19.87
N ALA A 225 -13.57 -2.69 18.59
CA ALA A 225 -14.00 -1.38 18.10
C ALA A 225 -15.39 -1.00 18.63
N ASN A 226 -16.35 -1.91 18.55
CA ASN A 226 -17.70 -1.69 19.07
C ASN A 226 -17.71 -1.46 20.60
N ASN A 227 -16.93 -2.24 21.36
CA ASN A 227 -16.85 -2.12 22.81
C ASN A 227 -16.15 -0.83 23.28
N THR A 228 -15.35 -0.22 22.41
CA THR A 228 -14.60 1.02 22.71
C THR A 228 -15.22 2.26 22.08
N GLY A 229 -16.16 2.11 21.15
CA GLY A 229 -16.68 3.20 20.32
C GLY A 229 -15.68 3.71 19.29
N THR A 230 -14.62 2.95 19.02
CA THR A 230 -13.58 3.30 18.04
C THR A 230 -14.09 2.98 16.65
N GLN A 231 -13.93 3.90 15.70
CA GLN A 231 -14.25 3.66 14.30
C GLN A 231 -13.12 2.89 13.60
N LEU A 232 -13.46 2.15 12.54
CA LEU A 232 -12.48 1.36 11.79
C LEU A 232 -12.28 1.92 10.39
N ALA A 233 -11.04 2.16 10.00
CA ALA A 233 -10.67 2.24 8.60
C ALA A 233 -10.47 0.81 8.05
N SER A 234 -10.82 0.59 6.79
CA SER A 234 -10.61 -0.70 6.13
C SER A 234 -9.12 -1.10 6.14
N PRO A 235 -8.80 -2.36 5.79
CA PRO A 235 -7.43 -2.71 5.46
C PRO A 235 -6.88 -1.75 4.40
N SER A 236 -5.63 -1.30 4.55
CA SER A 236 -4.97 -0.44 3.58
C SER A 236 -4.38 -1.29 2.46
N VAL A 237 -5.13 -1.45 1.38
CA VAL A 237 -4.68 -2.21 0.21
C VAL A 237 -3.71 -1.39 -0.65
N THR A 238 -2.86 -2.09 -1.40
CA THR A 238 -1.98 -1.45 -2.40
C THR A 238 -2.79 -0.83 -3.54
N ASN A 239 -2.15 0.00 -4.38
CA ASN A 239 -2.73 0.44 -5.66
C ASN A 239 -2.55 -0.56 -6.81
N SER A 240 -2.38 -1.86 -6.50
CA SER A 240 -2.31 -2.92 -7.52
C SER A 240 -3.63 -3.07 -8.27
N THR A 241 -3.54 -3.42 -9.54
CA THR A 241 -4.69 -3.75 -10.41
C THR A 241 -4.75 -5.23 -10.75
N ASN A 242 -3.92 -6.07 -10.12
CA ASN A 242 -3.98 -7.51 -10.32
C ASN A 242 -5.25 -8.09 -9.69
N PRO A 243 -5.84 -9.15 -10.27
CA PRO A 243 -6.95 -9.86 -9.64
C PRO A 243 -6.57 -10.36 -8.25
N GLY A 244 -7.44 -10.14 -7.26
CA GLY A 244 -7.22 -10.50 -5.87
C GLY A 244 -6.29 -9.57 -5.10
N GLU A 245 -5.90 -8.42 -5.66
CA GLU A 245 -5.11 -7.37 -4.99
C GLU A 245 -5.84 -6.03 -5.03
N GLY A 246 -5.32 -5.02 -4.32
CA GLY A 246 -5.85 -3.66 -4.34
C GLY A 246 -7.34 -3.57 -4.05
N LEU A 247 -8.05 -2.78 -4.85
CA LEU A 247 -9.50 -2.58 -4.69
C LEU A 247 -10.31 -3.87 -4.91
N ASP A 248 -9.81 -4.85 -5.67
CA ASP A 248 -10.50 -6.12 -5.86
C ASP A 248 -10.47 -6.96 -4.58
N TRP A 249 -9.30 -7.06 -3.92
CA TRP A 249 -9.19 -7.68 -2.60
C TRP A 249 -10.12 -6.99 -1.60
N LEU A 250 -10.09 -5.65 -1.56
CA LEU A 250 -10.89 -4.87 -0.63
C LEU A 250 -12.39 -5.07 -0.85
N LYS A 251 -12.84 -5.08 -2.11
CA LYS A 251 -14.25 -5.34 -2.45
C LYS A 251 -14.71 -6.71 -1.97
N GLN A 252 -13.91 -7.75 -2.14
CA GLN A 252 -14.24 -9.10 -1.68
C GLN A 252 -14.30 -9.15 -0.14
N PHE A 253 -13.36 -8.50 0.53
CA PHE A 253 -13.33 -8.38 1.99
C PHE A 253 -14.57 -7.65 2.53
N MET A 254 -14.90 -6.48 1.99
CA MET A 254 -16.03 -5.65 2.44
C MET A 254 -17.39 -6.36 2.26
N ASN A 255 -17.52 -7.22 1.24
CA ASN A 255 -18.73 -8.01 0.97
C ASN A 255 -18.83 -9.31 1.77
N SER A 256 -17.78 -9.69 2.49
CA SER A 256 -17.75 -10.90 3.31
C SER A 256 -18.58 -10.73 4.59
N ASP A 257 -19.06 -11.85 5.13
CA ASP A 257 -19.79 -11.88 6.40
C ASP A 257 -18.82 -11.92 7.58
N THR A 258 -19.13 -11.18 8.63
CA THR A 258 -18.43 -11.23 9.91
C THR A 258 -19.44 -11.31 11.05
N THR A 259 -19.00 -11.78 12.22
CA THR A 259 -19.82 -11.80 13.44
C THR A 259 -19.30 -10.72 14.38
N VAL A 260 -20.19 -9.83 14.82
CA VAL A 260 -19.87 -8.81 15.82
C VAL A 260 -20.92 -8.90 16.92
N ASN A 261 -20.48 -9.13 18.16
CA ASN A 261 -21.36 -9.28 19.33
C ASN A 261 -22.52 -10.27 19.09
N GLY A 262 -22.23 -11.40 18.44
CA GLY A 262 -23.20 -12.45 18.14
C GLY A 262 -24.13 -12.17 16.95
N GLN A 263 -23.91 -11.09 16.20
CA GLN A 263 -24.71 -10.76 15.01
C GLN A 263 -23.87 -10.87 13.74
N THR A 264 -24.38 -11.61 12.75
CA THR A 264 -23.80 -11.64 11.41
C THR A 264 -24.14 -10.35 10.66
N ARG A 265 -23.15 -9.74 10.04
CA ARG A 265 -23.24 -8.51 9.24
C ARG A 265 -22.17 -8.50 8.16
N LYS A 266 -22.27 -7.60 7.17
CA LYS A 266 -21.16 -7.41 6.23
C LYS A 266 -20.00 -6.73 6.94
N VAL A 267 -18.79 -7.11 6.58
CA VAL A 267 -17.57 -6.42 7.02
C VAL A 267 -17.69 -4.92 6.71
N GLY A 268 -18.18 -4.57 5.52
CA GLY A 268 -18.40 -3.17 5.13
C GLY A 268 -19.35 -2.38 6.03
N ASP A 269 -20.25 -3.04 6.77
CA ASP A 269 -21.15 -2.38 7.73
C ASP A 269 -20.43 -2.00 9.04
N THR A 270 -19.22 -2.53 9.26
CA THR A 270 -18.39 -2.29 10.46
C THR A 270 -17.26 -1.30 10.20
N VAL A 271 -17.06 -0.94 8.93
CA VAL A 271 -15.99 -0.04 8.48
C VAL A 271 -16.55 1.36 8.29
N SER A 272 -15.91 2.36 8.89
CA SER A 272 -16.27 3.77 8.79
C SER A 272 -15.57 4.51 7.65
N ALA A 273 -14.39 4.07 7.22
CA ALA A 273 -13.60 4.72 6.16
C ALA A 273 -12.87 3.69 5.28
N ILE A 274 -12.61 4.05 4.02
CA ILE A 274 -11.78 3.28 3.11
C ILE A 274 -10.33 3.74 3.25
N ASN A 275 -9.45 2.86 3.71
CA ASN A 275 -8.02 3.13 3.81
C ASN A 275 -7.27 2.61 2.58
N LEU A 276 -6.37 3.41 2.04
CA LEU A 276 -5.66 3.11 0.78
C LEU A 276 -4.19 3.49 0.89
N HIS A 277 -3.35 2.73 0.21
CA HIS A 277 -1.99 3.13 -0.14
C HIS A 277 -1.89 3.43 -1.63
N TRP A 278 -1.02 4.38 -2.00
CA TRP A 278 -0.72 4.65 -3.40
C TRP A 278 0.74 4.99 -3.63
N TYR A 279 1.41 4.22 -4.49
CA TYR A 279 2.76 4.51 -4.93
C TYR A 279 2.82 4.60 -6.45
N GLY A 280 3.11 5.80 -6.94
CA GLY A 280 3.31 6.08 -8.35
C GLY A 280 4.75 5.90 -8.80
N SER A 281 4.96 5.87 -10.10
CA SER A 281 6.27 6.01 -10.72
C SER A 281 6.35 7.31 -11.52
N ALA A 282 7.50 7.96 -11.46
CA ALA A 282 7.90 9.05 -12.36
C ALA A 282 9.33 8.75 -12.78
N ALA A 283 9.59 8.64 -14.08
CA ALA A 283 10.95 8.37 -14.58
C ALA A 283 11.91 9.51 -14.22
N ASN A 284 11.41 10.74 -14.20
CA ASN A 284 12.08 11.89 -13.63
C ASN A 284 11.15 12.61 -12.63
N PRO A 285 11.40 12.50 -11.31
CA PRO A 285 10.56 13.14 -10.28
C PRO A 285 10.71 14.68 -10.23
N ASN A 286 11.61 15.26 -11.03
CA ASN A 286 11.79 16.69 -11.20
C ASN A 286 11.21 17.22 -12.53
N ASP A 287 10.66 16.35 -13.38
CA ASP A 287 9.96 16.76 -14.61
C ASP A 287 8.51 17.13 -14.27
N PRO A 288 8.10 18.40 -14.43
CA PRO A 288 6.75 18.84 -14.06
C PRO A 288 5.64 18.08 -14.79
N SER A 289 5.87 17.62 -16.02
CA SER A 289 4.88 16.88 -16.79
C SER A 289 4.62 15.49 -16.19
N GLN A 290 5.69 14.82 -15.75
CA GLN A 290 5.60 13.50 -15.11
C GLN A 290 5.03 13.59 -13.70
N VAL A 291 5.39 14.66 -12.96
CA VAL A 291 4.77 14.96 -11.66
C VAL A 291 3.27 15.18 -11.82
N GLY A 292 2.85 16.02 -12.76
CA GLY A 292 1.43 16.27 -13.01
C GLY A 292 0.67 15.01 -13.42
N GLN A 293 1.29 14.14 -14.23
CA GLN A 293 0.72 12.85 -14.58
C GLN A 293 0.56 11.94 -13.34
N ALA A 294 1.56 11.88 -12.47
CA ALA A 294 1.48 11.08 -11.25
C ALA A 294 0.38 11.56 -10.30
N VAL A 295 0.20 12.88 -10.14
CA VAL A 295 -0.91 13.46 -9.35
C VAL A 295 -2.26 13.12 -9.97
N ASN A 296 -2.40 13.16 -11.29
CA ASN A 296 -3.63 12.76 -11.98
C ASN A 296 -3.94 11.26 -11.82
N ASN A 297 -2.91 10.40 -11.81
CA ASN A 297 -3.06 8.97 -11.58
C ASN A 297 -3.50 8.68 -10.15
N LEU A 298 -2.91 9.36 -9.15
CA LEU A 298 -3.36 9.29 -7.76
C LEU A 298 -4.83 9.72 -7.65
N LYS A 299 -5.19 10.87 -8.23
CA LYS A 299 -6.58 11.35 -8.22
C LYS A 299 -7.55 10.33 -8.83
N SER A 300 -7.19 9.76 -9.99
CA SER A 300 -8.02 8.75 -10.67
C SER A 300 -8.20 7.49 -9.83
N TYR A 301 -7.19 7.08 -9.06
CA TYR A 301 -7.28 5.95 -8.15
C TYR A 301 -8.24 6.24 -6.97
N LEU A 302 -8.14 7.43 -6.38
CA LEU A 302 -9.04 7.86 -5.30
C LEU A 302 -10.49 7.99 -5.79
N GLU A 303 -10.70 8.49 -7.02
CA GLU A 303 -12.02 8.53 -7.65
C GLU A 303 -12.60 7.13 -7.88
N GLN A 304 -11.78 6.16 -8.32
CA GLN A 304 -12.21 4.76 -8.46
C GLN A 304 -12.64 4.16 -7.12
N ALA A 305 -11.83 4.34 -6.07
CA ALA A 305 -12.17 3.86 -4.74
C ALA A 305 -13.43 4.51 -4.18
N HIS A 306 -13.59 5.83 -4.37
CA HIS A 306 -14.80 6.54 -3.94
C HIS A 306 -16.04 6.06 -4.70
N ASN A 307 -15.94 5.81 -6.01
CA ASN A 307 -17.05 5.29 -6.80
C ASN A 307 -17.45 3.86 -6.39
N GLU A 308 -16.48 3.02 -5.99
CA GLU A 308 -16.76 1.67 -5.49
C GLU A 308 -17.39 1.70 -4.09
N PHE A 309 -17.03 2.68 -3.25
CA PHE A 309 -17.52 2.84 -1.87
C PHE A 309 -18.06 4.26 -1.61
N PRO A 310 -19.17 4.67 -2.26
CA PRO A 310 -19.60 6.07 -2.32
C PRO A 310 -20.01 6.66 -0.97
N ASP A 311 -20.44 5.82 -0.04
CA ASP A 311 -20.93 6.25 1.27
C ASP A 311 -19.82 6.43 2.31
N LYS A 312 -18.57 6.08 1.96
CA LYS A 312 -17.44 6.08 2.89
C LYS A 312 -16.40 7.12 2.50
N PRO A 313 -15.86 7.90 3.46
CA PRO A 313 -14.72 8.76 3.22
C PRO A 313 -13.47 7.93 2.99
N ILE A 314 -12.48 8.55 2.36
CA ILE A 314 -11.17 7.98 2.09
C ILE A 314 -10.16 8.49 3.12
N VAL A 315 -9.38 7.55 3.63
CA VAL A 315 -8.10 7.76 4.29
C VAL A 315 -7.01 7.27 3.33
N LEU A 316 -6.06 8.12 3.00
CA LEU A 316 -4.87 7.76 2.23
C LEU A 316 -3.67 7.64 3.19
N SER A 317 -3.58 6.53 3.91
CA SER A 317 -2.61 6.39 5.01
C SER A 317 -1.16 6.33 4.54
N GLU A 318 -0.91 6.06 3.27
CA GLU A 318 0.41 6.20 2.66
C GLU A 318 0.27 6.63 1.20
N PHE A 319 1.06 7.63 0.79
CA PHE A 319 1.27 7.88 -0.63
C PHE A 319 2.65 8.42 -0.95
N GLY A 320 3.09 8.19 -2.18
CA GLY A 320 4.31 8.79 -2.69
C GLY A 320 4.70 8.37 -4.10
N LEU A 321 5.92 8.76 -4.48
CA LEU A 321 6.57 8.29 -5.71
C LEU A 321 7.67 7.28 -5.37
N ASN A 322 7.91 6.36 -6.30
CA ASN A 322 9.00 5.39 -6.36
C ASN A 322 8.83 4.13 -5.46
N PRO A 323 8.34 3.01 -6.02
CA PRO A 323 8.07 1.77 -5.27
C PRO A 323 9.32 0.92 -4.93
N ASN A 324 10.54 1.29 -5.36
CA ASN A 324 11.75 0.46 -5.20
C ASN A 324 12.45 0.57 -3.82
N GLY A 325 11.69 0.84 -2.74
CA GLY A 325 12.17 0.60 -1.37
C GLY A 325 13.14 1.61 -0.75
N ASN A 326 13.38 2.77 -1.37
CA ASN A 326 14.11 3.90 -0.75
C ASN A 326 13.20 5.13 -0.71
N SER A 327 12.07 5.00 -0.02
CA SER A 327 11.13 6.10 0.16
C SER A 327 11.54 6.97 1.35
N ALA A 328 12.49 7.88 1.08
CA ALA A 328 12.72 9.06 1.90
C ALA A 328 12.45 10.29 1.01
N ALA A 329 11.22 10.77 1.08
CA ALA A 329 10.64 11.89 0.35
C ALA A 329 10.33 11.67 -1.14
N SER A 330 9.04 11.57 -1.45
CA SER A 330 8.50 12.01 -2.74
C SER A 330 9.06 13.40 -3.10
N SER A 331 9.20 13.73 -4.38
CA SER A 331 9.73 15.06 -4.74
C SER A 331 8.86 16.17 -4.14
N PRO A 332 9.46 17.28 -3.64
CA PRO A 332 8.70 18.37 -3.01
C PRO A 332 7.59 18.93 -3.91
N GLU A 333 7.81 18.95 -5.23
CA GLU A 333 6.81 19.41 -6.19
C GLU A 333 5.63 18.44 -6.31
N PHE A 334 5.89 17.12 -6.26
CA PHE A 334 4.80 16.13 -6.22
C PHE A 334 3.99 16.25 -4.94
N LEU A 335 4.65 16.34 -3.77
CA LEU A 335 3.94 16.50 -2.49
C LEU A 335 3.06 17.73 -2.51
N LYS A 336 3.58 18.87 -2.98
CA LYS A 336 2.81 20.11 -3.10
C LYS A 336 1.57 19.97 -3.96
N GLN A 337 1.70 19.43 -5.16
CA GLN A 337 0.55 19.29 -6.06
C GLN A 337 -0.44 18.21 -5.56
N ALA A 338 0.06 17.12 -4.99
CA ALA A 338 -0.77 16.06 -4.42
C ALA A 338 -1.54 16.56 -3.19
N GLU A 339 -0.91 17.24 -2.24
CA GLU A 339 -1.55 17.80 -1.04
C GLU A 339 -2.60 18.85 -1.42
N GLN A 340 -2.31 19.74 -2.38
CA GLN A 340 -3.31 20.69 -2.90
C GLN A 340 -4.53 19.97 -3.50
N MET A 341 -4.29 18.91 -4.29
CA MET A 341 -5.34 18.09 -4.87
C MET A 341 -6.15 17.37 -3.78
N LEU A 342 -5.51 16.70 -2.82
CA LEU A 342 -6.14 15.96 -1.73
C LEU A 342 -7.00 16.87 -0.83
N ASN A 343 -6.52 18.08 -0.54
CA ASN A 343 -7.28 19.07 0.21
C ASN A 343 -8.55 19.53 -0.53
N SER A 344 -8.55 19.53 -1.87
CA SER A 344 -9.70 19.89 -2.68
C SER A 344 -10.77 18.78 -2.81
N LEU A 345 -10.44 17.53 -2.47
CA LEU A 345 -11.37 16.41 -2.56
C LEU A 345 -12.23 16.31 -1.28
N PRO A 346 -13.56 16.44 -1.36
CA PRO A 346 -14.43 16.45 -0.18
C PRO A 346 -14.59 15.06 0.45
N TYR A 347 -14.33 13.99 -0.30
CA TYR A 347 -14.41 12.62 0.18
C TYR A 347 -13.07 12.10 0.73
N VAL A 348 -11.99 12.89 0.71
CA VAL A 348 -10.72 12.54 1.35
C VAL A 348 -10.65 13.25 2.69
N GLU A 349 -10.59 12.51 3.79
CA GLU A 349 -10.59 13.08 5.16
C GLU A 349 -9.22 13.11 5.80
N MET A 350 -8.37 12.14 5.46
CA MET A 350 -7.03 12.01 6.03
C MET A 350 -6.07 11.56 4.93
N TYR A 351 -4.85 12.11 4.94
CA TYR A 351 -3.77 11.63 4.08
C TYR A 351 -2.42 11.71 4.80
N ALA A 352 -1.48 10.83 4.50
CA ALA A 352 -0.12 10.90 5.03
C ALA A 352 0.92 10.58 3.95
N PRO A 353 1.81 11.53 3.61
CA PRO A 353 2.91 11.25 2.70
C PRO A 353 3.88 10.27 3.37
N TYR A 354 4.26 9.23 2.63
CA TYR A 354 5.23 8.26 3.14
C TYR A 354 6.65 8.82 3.07
N GLY A 355 7.47 8.48 4.07
CA GLY A 355 8.91 8.74 4.05
C GLY A 355 9.35 10.01 4.77
N LEU A 356 8.43 10.84 5.27
CA LEU A 356 8.78 12.09 5.97
C LEU A 356 9.13 11.87 7.45
N GLY A 357 8.51 10.88 8.11
CA GLY A 357 8.79 10.47 9.49
C GLY A 357 9.58 9.16 9.61
N THR A 358 10.17 8.67 8.52
CA THR A 358 10.99 7.44 8.48
C THR A 358 12.49 7.78 8.54
N PRO A 359 13.40 6.79 8.70
CA PRO A 359 14.84 7.07 8.65
C PRO A 359 15.26 7.79 7.36
N GLY A 360 15.91 8.94 7.51
CA GLY A 360 16.29 9.81 6.38
C GLY A 360 15.23 10.82 5.94
N GLY A 361 14.02 10.78 6.52
CA GLY A 361 12.93 11.71 6.26
C GLY A 361 13.09 13.09 6.91
N ASN A 362 12.38 14.07 6.37
CA ASN A 362 12.23 15.40 6.96
C ASN A 362 10.74 15.76 7.12
N ALA A 363 10.22 15.72 8.35
CA ALA A 363 8.82 16.02 8.65
C ALA A 363 8.40 17.46 8.27
N ASN A 364 9.35 18.39 8.09
CA ASN A 364 9.07 19.76 7.65
C ASN A 364 9.03 19.92 6.12
N ALA A 365 9.25 18.84 5.36
CA ALA A 365 9.23 18.88 3.91
C ALA A 365 7.82 18.73 3.31
N SER A 366 6.80 18.50 4.14
CA SER A 366 5.43 18.67 3.66
C SER A 366 5.16 20.13 3.36
N SER A 367 4.31 20.35 2.36
CA SER A 367 4.21 21.60 1.63
C SER A 367 2.84 22.23 1.79
N ALA A 368 2.16 21.97 2.89
CA ALA A 368 0.84 22.50 3.21
C ALA A 368 0.86 24.02 3.48
N LYS A 369 1.26 24.82 2.49
CA LYS A 369 0.98 26.25 2.33
C LYS A 369 0.75 26.62 0.86
#